data_AF-A0A372DYJ8-F1
#
_entry.id   AF-A0A372DYJ8-F1
#
_cell.length_a   1.000
_cell.length_b   1.000
_cell.length_c   1.000
_cell.angle_alpha   90.00
_cell.angle_beta   90.00
_cell.angle_gamma   90.00
#
_symmetry.space_group_name_H-M   'P 1'
#
loop_
_entity.id
_entity.type
_entity.pdbx_description
1 polymer ?
#
loop_
_entity_poly.entity_id
_entity_poly.type
_entity_poly.pdbx_seq_one_letter_code
_entity_poly.pdbx_strand_id
1 'polypeptide(L)'
;MMKMLENYTVQELREIVAEVNGYDGSLEELDYMDIGTLDEILSGVEPTEVLRMAHFGEFDWSDDYVKIDVYGNLESVSNFEFEKLVKDSHDEIVERYNELVEDGDIEPIEFI
;
A
#
# COMPACT_ATOMS: atom_id res chain seq x y z
N MET A 1 11.17 -22.01 9.37
CA MET A 1 9.95 -22.77 9.04
C MET A 1 9.09 -21.79 8.28
N MET A 2 8.92 -21.98 6.97
CA MET A 2 8.00 -21.18 6.15
C MET A 2 6.64 -21.20 6.85
N LYS A 3 6.09 -20.03 7.22
CA LYS A 3 4.70 -19.96 7.71
C LYS A 3 3.84 -20.59 6.61
N MET A 4 3.01 -21.57 6.97
CA MET A 4 1.93 -21.99 6.08
C MET A 4 1.03 -20.77 5.84
N LEU A 5 0.77 -20.48 4.57
CA LEU A 5 0.32 -19.22 3.94
C LEU A 5 -1.12 -18.76 4.27
N GLU A 6 -1.57 -18.84 5.52
CA GLU A 6 -2.96 -18.50 5.86
C GLU A 6 -3.13 -17.54 7.05
N ASN A 7 -2.06 -17.06 7.67
CA ASN A 7 -2.19 -16.15 8.82
C ASN A 7 -1.10 -15.07 8.83
N TYR A 8 -1.15 -14.18 7.85
CA TYR A 8 -0.44 -12.91 7.92
C TYR A 8 -1.25 -11.90 8.72
N THR A 9 -0.57 -11.14 9.58
CA THR A 9 -1.17 -9.94 10.20
C THR A 9 -1.33 -8.83 9.16
N VAL A 10 -2.14 -7.81 9.45
CA VAL A 10 -2.29 -6.64 8.55
C VAL A 10 -0.94 -5.99 8.27
N GLN A 11 -0.07 -5.91 9.27
CA GLN A 11 1.27 -5.33 9.10
C GLN A 11 2.14 -6.19 8.16
N GLU A 12 2.12 -7.52 8.32
CA GLU A 12 2.85 -8.43 7.42
C GLU A 12 2.30 -8.36 5.99
N LEU A 13 0.98 -8.27 5.82
CA LEU A 13 0.35 -8.08 4.50
C LEU A 13 0.75 -6.75 3.86
N ARG A 14 0.87 -5.68 4.64
CA ARG A 14 1.33 -4.38 4.16
C ARG A 14 2.79 -4.44 3.68
N GLU A 15 3.64 -5.16 4.39
CA GLU A 15 5.03 -5.40 3.97
C GLU A 15 5.10 -6.23 2.67
N ILE A 16 4.23 -7.24 2.54
CA ILE A 16 4.09 -8.01 1.29
C ILE A 16 3.64 -7.12 0.13
N VAL A 17 2.60 -6.29 0.32
CA VAL A 17 2.10 -5.37 -0.70
C VAL A 17 3.23 -4.46 -1.20
N ALA A 18 4.02 -3.88 -0.29
CA ALA A 18 5.14 -3.01 -0.64
C ALA A 18 6.22 -3.76 -1.45
N GLU A 19 6.55 -5.00 -1.09
CA GLU A 19 7.53 -5.81 -1.83
C GLU A 19 7.03 -6.17 -3.23
N VAL A 20 5.79 -6.64 -3.35
CA VAL A 20 5.16 -6.99 -4.63
C VAL A 20 5.07 -5.77 -5.54
N ASN A 21 4.61 -4.62 -5.01
CA ASN A 21 4.53 -3.39 -5.79
C ASN A 21 5.90 -2.83 -6.17
N GLY A 22 6.91 -3.02 -5.32
CA GLY A 22 8.31 -2.71 -5.65
C GLY A 22 8.84 -3.51 -6.83
N TYR A 23 8.30 -4.71 -7.08
CA TYR A 23 8.64 -5.53 -8.23
C TYR A 23 7.83 -5.19 -9.48
N ASP A 24 6.49 -5.24 -9.41
CA ASP A 24 5.63 -5.16 -10.60
C ASP A 24 4.41 -4.23 -10.51
N GLY A 25 4.10 -3.67 -9.34
CA GLY A 25 2.95 -2.78 -9.14
C GLY A 25 1.58 -3.46 -9.20
N SER A 26 1.50 -4.80 -9.17
CA SER A 26 0.24 -5.54 -9.36
C SER A 26 -0.80 -5.34 -8.25
N LEU A 27 -0.39 -4.78 -7.10
CA LEU A 27 -1.23 -4.47 -5.95
C LEU A 27 -1.27 -2.95 -5.66
N GLU A 28 -1.10 -2.10 -6.68
CA GLU A 28 -1.03 -0.63 -6.52
C GLU A 28 -2.22 -0.03 -5.77
N GLU A 29 -3.40 -0.67 -5.85
CA GLU A 29 -4.61 -0.21 -5.17
C GLU A 29 -4.50 -0.27 -3.64
N LEU A 30 -3.59 -1.10 -3.13
CA LEU A 30 -3.32 -1.33 -1.72
C LEU A 30 -2.10 -0.56 -1.20
N ASP A 31 -1.42 0.23 -2.05
CA ASP A 31 -0.14 0.89 -1.76
C ASP A 31 -0.30 2.17 -0.91
N TYR A 32 -0.97 2.02 0.23
CA TYR A 32 -1.18 3.09 1.20
C TYR A 32 0.04 3.25 2.12
N MET A 33 0.52 4.48 2.21
CA MET A 33 1.62 4.89 3.06
C MET A 33 1.11 5.63 4.30
N ASP A 34 1.88 5.62 5.40
CA ASP A 34 1.51 6.41 6.58
C ASP A 34 1.47 7.90 6.21
N ILE A 35 0.43 8.62 6.64
CA ILE A 35 0.26 10.05 6.32
C ILE A 35 1.46 10.89 6.78
N GLY A 36 2.20 10.43 7.79
CA GLY A 36 3.44 11.06 8.25
C GLY A 36 4.56 11.11 7.20
N THR A 37 4.46 10.33 6.12
CA THR A 37 5.40 10.34 4.98
C THR A 37 5.00 11.33 3.88
N LEU A 38 3.83 11.98 3.99
CA LEU A 38 3.29 12.84 2.93
C LEU A 38 4.20 14.01 2.55
N ASP A 39 4.90 14.61 3.52
CA ASP A 39 5.86 15.69 3.27
C ASP A 39 7.05 15.23 2.41
N GLU A 40 7.47 13.97 2.54
CA GLU A 40 8.54 13.37 1.73
C GLU A 40 8.03 13.08 0.31
N ILE A 41 6.83 12.50 0.20
CA ILE A 41 6.18 12.18 -1.08
C ILE A 41 5.94 13.45 -1.91
N LEU A 42 5.49 14.53 -1.28
CA LEU A 42 5.20 15.80 -1.94
C LEU A 42 6.40 16.75 -2.04
N SER A 43 7.60 16.27 -1.68
CA SER A 43 8.81 17.08 -1.75
C SER A 43 9.08 17.55 -3.18
N GLY A 44 9.10 18.87 -3.39
CA GLY A 44 9.29 19.48 -4.70
C GLY A 44 8.01 19.65 -5.53
N VAL A 45 6.84 19.26 -5.00
CA VAL A 45 5.55 19.52 -5.63
C VAL A 45 5.11 20.95 -5.32
N GLU A 46 4.67 21.69 -6.33
CA GLU A 46 4.19 23.06 -6.18
C GLU A 46 2.92 23.11 -5.31
N PRO A 47 2.75 24.09 -4.41
CA PRO A 47 1.57 24.18 -3.56
C PRO A 47 0.23 24.17 -4.32
N THR A 48 0.18 24.78 -5.51
CA THR A 48 -1.03 24.75 -6.34
C THR A 48 -1.37 23.37 -6.87
N GLU A 49 -0.35 22.55 -7.15
CA GLU A 49 -0.53 21.16 -7.55
C GLU A 49 -1.01 20.34 -6.36
N VAL A 50 -0.43 20.48 -5.16
CA VAL A 50 -0.92 19.80 -3.95
C VAL A 50 -2.39 20.10 -3.69
N LEU A 51 -2.80 21.37 -3.80
CA LEU A 51 -4.20 21.77 -3.67
C LEU A 51 -5.09 21.13 -4.74
N ARG A 52 -4.59 20.97 -5.97
CA ARG A 52 -5.30 20.30 -7.07
C ARG A 52 -5.47 18.81 -6.76
N MET A 53 -4.41 18.13 -6.35
CA MET A 53 -4.42 16.70 -6.00
C MET A 53 -5.42 16.41 -4.87
N ALA A 54 -5.44 17.23 -3.83
CA ALA A 54 -6.38 17.09 -2.72
C ALA A 54 -7.82 17.44 -3.10
N HIS A 55 -8.02 18.40 -4.03
CA HIS A 55 -9.36 18.84 -4.42
C HIS A 55 -10.11 17.82 -5.29
N PHE A 56 -9.40 17.14 -6.19
CA PHE A 56 -10.00 16.14 -7.09
C PHE A 56 -9.95 14.71 -6.54
N GLY A 57 -9.11 14.46 -5.53
CA GLY A 57 -9.07 13.19 -4.83
C GLY A 57 -10.02 13.11 -3.64
N GLU A 58 -10.03 11.96 -2.99
CA GLU A 58 -10.78 11.68 -1.76
C GLU A 58 -9.84 11.74 -0.56
N PHE A 59 -9.45 12.97 -0.16
CA PHE A 59 -8.48 13.21 0.90
C PHE A 59 -9.08 13.88 2.13
N ASP A 60 -8.85 13.29 3.31
CA ASP A 60 -9.12 13.83 4.63
C ASP A 60 -7.83 13.86 5.45
N TRP A 61 -7.49 15.02 6.00
CA TRP A 61 -6.28 15.20 6.82
C TRP A 61 -6.32 14.42 8.15
N SER A 62 -7.49 13.99 8.58
CA SER A 62 -7.67 13.20 9.81
C SER A 62 -7.44 11.71 9.64
N ASP A 63 -7.23 11.24 8.40
CA ASP A 63 -6.93 9.86 8.09
C ASP A 63 -5.48 9.49 8.41
N ASP A 64 -5.24 8.19 8.56
CA ASP A 64 -3.96 7.63 9.00
C ASP A 64 -3.04 7.30 7.81
N TYR A 65 -3.64 7.00 6.66
CA TYR A 65 -2.94 6.51 5.47
C TYR A 65 -3.29 7.31 4.22
N VAL A 66 -2.34 7.39 3.29
CA VAL A 66 -2.45 8.15 2.04
C VAL A 66 -1.83 7.39 0.88
N LYS A 67 -2.41 7.51 -0.31
CA LYS A 67 -1.80 7.11 -1.59
C LYS A 67 -2.01 8.19 -2.66
N ILE A 68 -1.29 8.05 -3.76
CA ILE A 68 -1.54 8.82 -4.98
C ILE A 68 -2.24 7.88 -5.97
N ASP A 69 -3.45 8.23 -6.40
CA ASP A 69 -4.20 7.44 -7.37
C ASP A 69 -3.54 7.46 -8.77
N VAL A 70 -4.03 6.63 -9.68
CA VAL A 70 -3.54 6.56 -11.08
C VAL A 70 -3.73 7.86 -11.88
N TYR A 71 -4.54 8.80 -11.38
CA TYR A 71 -4.76 10.13 -11.95
C TYR A 71 -3.87 11.22 -11.31
N GLY A 72 -3.07 10.86 -10.30
CA GLY A 72 -2.22 11.79 -9.57
C GLY A 72 -2.98 12.60 -8.52
N ASN A 73 -4.09 12.12 -7.97
CA ASN A 73 -4.83 12.75 -6.88
C ASN A 73 -4.51 12.06 -5.55
N LEU A 74 -4.73 12.77 -4.44
CA LEU A 74 -4.55 12.19 -3.10
C LEU A 74 -5.81 11.41 -2.71
N GLU A 75 -5.63 10.17 -2.30
CA GLU A 75 -6.65 9.38 -1.60
C GLU A 75 -6.15 9.06 -0.20
N SER A 76 -7.03 9.14 0.80
CA SER A 76 -6.71 8.76 2.17
C SER A 76 -7.75 7.84 2.77
N VAL A 77 -7.32 7.07 3.77
CA VAL A 77 -8.21 6.16 4.52
C VAL A 77 -7.80 6.11 5.99
N SER A 78 -8.79 5.94 6.86
CA SER A 78 -8.55 5.68 8.27
C SER A 78 -7.90 4.32 8.49
N ASN A 79 -7.27 4.10 9.66
CA ASN A 79 -6.72 2.79 10.00
C ASN A 79 -7.75 1.67 9.96
N PHE A 80 -9.00 1.95 10.33
CA PHE A 80 -10.07 0.95 10.27
C PHE A 80 -10.40 0.54 8.83
N GLU A 81 -10.46 1.50 7.91
CA GLU A 81 -10.72 1.24 6.49
C GLU A 81 -9.55 0.53 5.82
N PHE A 82 -8.33 0.95 6.10
CA PHE A 82 -7.12 0.29 5.62
C PHE A 82 -7.05 -1.17 6.09
N GLU A 83 -7.24 -1.42 7.39
CA GLU A 83 -7.26 -2.78 7.93
C GLU A 83 -8.31 -3.66 7.26
N LYS A 84 -9.49 -3.09 6.98
CA LYS A 84 -10.56 -3.80 6.29
C LYS A 84 -10.18 -4.10 4.84
N LEU A 85 -9.66 -3.12 4.10
CA LEU A 85 -9.24 -3.26 2.70
C LEU A 85 -8.19 -4.36 2.54
N VAL A 86 -7.16 -4.35 3.40
CA VAL A 86 -6.09 -5.36 3.38
C VAL A 86 -6.61 -6.75 3.75
N LYS A 87 -7.51 -6.85 4.74
CA LYS A 87 -8.13 -8.14 5.12
C LYS A 87 -9.03 -8.68 4.02
N ASP A 88 -9.83 -7.82 3.39
CA ASP A 88 -10.74 -8.20 2.30
C ASP A 88 -9.94 -8.64 1.05
N SER A 89 -8.70 -8.15 0.88
CA SER A 89 -7.79 -8.49 -0.22
C SER A 89 -6.73 -9.55 0.16
N HIS A 90 -6.85 -10.19 1.33
CA HIS A 90 -5.85 -11.11 1.86
C HIS A 90 -5.43 -12.18 0.85
N ASP A 91 -6.41 -12.87 0.26
CA ASP A 91 -6.16 -14.00 -0.62
C ASP A 91 -5.42 -13.57 -1.90
N GLU A 92 -5.76 -12.40 -2.45
CA GLU A 92 -5.10 -11.81 -3.62
C GLU A 92 -3.63 -11.45 -3.32
N ILE A 93 -3.39 -10.78 -2.18
CA ILE A 93 -2.03 -10.42 -1.74
C ILE A 93 -1.17 -11.67 -1.60
N VAL A 94 -1.70 -12.70 -0.93
CA VAL A 94 -0.97 -13.93 -0.64
C VAL A 94 -0.73 -14.74 -1.90
N GLU A 95 -1.72 -14.87 -2.78
CA GLU A 95 -1.59 -15.56 -4.07
C GLU A 95 -0.48 -14.91 -4.90
N ARG A 96 -0.53 -13.59 -5.10
CA ARG A 96 0.44 -12.89 -5.93
C ARG A 96 1.87 -12.97 -5.37
N TYR A 97 2.02 -12.81 -4.06
CA TYR A 97 3.31 -12.95 -3.40
C TYR A 97 3.91 -14.35 -3.57
N ASN A 98 3.10 -15.40 -3.43
CA ASN A 98 3.57 -16.78 -3.62
C ASN A 98 4.02 -17.05 -5.04
N GLU A 99 3.27 -16.58 -6.04
CA GLU A 99 3.65 -16.73 -7.44
C GLU A 99 5.05 -16.15 -7.68
N LEU A 100 5.30 -14.91 -7.23
CA LEU A 100 6.59 -14.24 -7.41
C LEU A 100 7.73 -14.95 -6.67
N VAL A 101 7.47 -15.46 -5.45
CA VAL A 101 8.45 -16.24 -4.69
C VAL A 101 8.76 -17.59 -5.35
N GLU A 102 7.74 -18.29 -5.87
CA GLU A 102 7.90 -19.59 -6.53
C GLU A 102 8.64 -19.46 -7.88
N ASP A 103 8.40 -18.38 -8.61
CA ASP A 103 9.10 -18.05 -9.85
C ASP A 103 10.55 -17.57 -9.59
N GLY A 104 10.87 -17.20 -8.35
CA GLY A 104 12.18 -16.69 -7.93
C GLY A 104 12.43 -15.24 -8.35
N ASP A 105 11.35 -14.49 -8.57
CA ASP A 105 11.38 -13.08 -8.94
C ASP A 105 11.65 -12.18 -7.72
N ILE A 106 11.16 -12.58 -6.55
CA ILE A 106 11.43 -11.93 -5.25
C ILE A 106 11.88 -12.95 -4.21
N GLU A 107 12.63 -12.50 -3.21
CA GLU A 107 13.05 -13.32 -2.06
C GLU A 107 11.93 -13.35 -1.00
N PRO A 108 11.74 -14.48 -0.28
CA PRO A 108 10.78 -14.52 0.81
C PRO A 108 11.12 -13.53 1.93
N ILE A 109 10.13 -12.73 2.34
CA ILE A 109 10.24 -11.80 3.47
C ILE A 109 10.42 -12.57 4.78
N GLU A 110 11.43 -12.18 5.56
CA GLU A 110 11.60 -12.60 6.95
C GLU A 110 10.96 -11.58 7.91
N PHE A 111 9.74 -11.88 8.37
CA PHE A 111 9.04 -11.05 9.36
C PHE A 111 9.73 -11.14 10.73
N ILE A 112 9.91 -9.99 11.40
CA ILE A 112 10.59 -9.84 12.70
C ILE A 112 9.58 -9.76 13.85
#